data_AF-A0A8S1HWE1-F1
#
_entry.id   AF-A0A8S1HWE1-F1
#
_cell.length_a   1.000
_cell.length_b   1.000
_cell.length_c   1.000
_cell.angle_alpha   90.00
_cell.angle_beta   90.00
_cell.angle_gamma   90.00
#
_symmetry.space_group_name_H-M   'P 1'
#
loop_
_entity.id
_entity.type
_entity.pdbx_description
1 polymer ?
#
loop_
_entity_poly.entity_id
_entity_poly.type
_entity_poly.pdbx_seq_one_letter_code
_entity_poly.pdbx_strand_id
1 'polypeptide(L)'
;MVHLITLTVFIAIFAASQAFLEFLETPTIPKCGKNERYSSCYYCEKTCGGPSNKKCRERKCQKGCLCSMGYTRLEKSSPCVTNQECFLSRKCGSVFCKIGTVCAHDVGGYGYCKPAILG
;
A
#
# COMPACT_ATOMS: atom_id res chain seq x y z
N MET A 1 45.24 -38.23 -6.35
CA MET A 1 45.16 -37.54 -5.05
C MET A 1 45.08 -36.02 -5.18
N VAL A 2 45.96 -35.35 -5.94
CA VAL A 2 45.96 -33.88 -6.13
C VAL A 2 44.61 -33.31 -6.63
N HIS A 3 43.98 -33.96 -7.62
CA HIS A 3 42.66 -33.54 -8.14
C HIS A 3 41.52 -33.63 -7.11
N LEU A 4 41.63 -34.54 -6.14
CA LEU A 4 40.61 -34.71 -5.09
C LEU A 4 40.74 -33.58 -4.05
N ILE A 5 41.96 -33.15 -3.77
CA ILE A 5 42.26 -32.03 -2.85
C ILE A 5 41.82 -30.70 -3.45
N THR A 6 42.02 -30.49 -4.76
CA THR A 6 41.57 -29.26 -5.42
C THR A 6 40.04 -29.16 -5.40
N LEU A 7 39.33 -30.25 -5.66
CA LEU A 7 37.85 -30.27 -5.70
C LEU A 7 37.22 -29.91 -4.35
N THR A 8 37.74 -30.46 -3.25
CA THR A 8 37.20 -30.21 -1.90
C THR A 8 37.38 -28.77 -1.46
N VAL A 9 38.52 -28.15 -1.81
CA VAL A 9 38.79 -26.73 -1.55
C VAL A 9 37.82 -25.83 -2.33
N PHE A 10 37.58 -26.12 -3.62
CA PHE A 10 36.61 -25.35 -4.43
C PHE A 10 35.18 -25.43 -3.87
N ILE A 11 34.74 -26.61 -3.43
CA ILE A 11 33.41 -26.81 -2.83
C ILE A 11 33.28 -26.02 -1.52
N ALA A 12 34.30 -26.04 -0.66
CA ALA A 12 34.30 -25.30 0.60
C ALA A 12 34.24 -23.77 0.39
N ILE A 13 34.98 -23.25 -0.60
CA ILE A 13 34.96 -21.82 -0.96
C ILE A 13 33.60 -21.42 -1.51
N PHE A 14 33.04 -22.21 -2.42
CA PHE A 14 31.73 -21.95 -3.00
C PHE A 14 30.62 -22.00 -1.95
N ALA A 15 30.63 -22.99 -1.06
CA ALA A 15 29.69 -23.10 0.06
C ALA A 15 29.80 -21.89 1.04
N ALA A 16 31.01 -21.42 1.33
CA ALA A 16 31.22 -20.21 2.14
C ALA A 16 30.67 -18.94 1.46
N SER A 17 30.80 -18.83 0.14
CA SER A 17 30.25 -17.71 -0.64
C SER A 17 28.72 -17.73 -0.77
N GLN A 18 28.10 -18.91 -0.85
CA GLN A 18 26.64 -19.06 -0.92
C GLN A 18 25.98 -18.73 0.42
N ALA A 19 26.55 -19.23 1.53
CA ALA A 19 26.08 -18.91 2.88
C ALA A 19 26.20 -17.40 3.20
N PHE A 20 27.17 -16.71 2.61
CA PHE A 20 27.34 -15.27 2.78
C PHE A 20 26.29 -14.46 1.99
N LEU A 21 25.86 -14.93 0.82
CA LEU A 21 24.83 -14.25 0.03
C LEU A 21 23.43 -14.38 0.63
N GLU A 22 23.11 -15.52 1.27
CA GLU A 22 21.86 -15.68 2.02
C GLU A 22 21.80 -14.77 3.25
N PHE A 23 22.96 -14.45 3.84
CA PHE A 23 23.05 -13.52 4.98
C PHE A 23 22.88 -12.04 4.59
N LEU A 24 23.12 -11.69 3.31
CA LEU A 24 23.02 -10.32 2.82
C LEU A 24 21.63 -9.95 2.29
N GLU A 25 20.62 -10.79 2.47
CA GLU A 25 19.25 -10.44 2.12
C GLU A 25 18.72 -9.35 3.07
N THR A 26 19.00 -8.09 2.72
CA THR A 26 18.43 -6.93 3.40
C THR A 26 16.91 -7.06 3.34
N PRO A 27 16.19 -6.89 4.46
CA PRO A 27 14.74 -6.99 4.46
C PRO A 27 14.16 -6.01 3.43
N THR A 28 13.57 -6.55 2.36
CA THR A 28 12.99 -5.72 1.30
C THR A 28 11.78 -5.00 1.87
N ILE A 29 11.91 -3.69 2.12
CA ILE A 29 10.77 -2.86 2.51
C ILE A 29 9.75 -2.93 1.36
N PRO A 30 8.50 -3.33 1.62
CA PRO A 30 7.48 -3.40 0.58
C PRO A 30 7.35 -2.05 -0.15
N LYS A 31 7.38 -2.08 -1.48
CA LYS A 31 7.14 -0.90 -2.30
C LYS A 31 5.67 -0.49 -2.16
N CYS A 32 5.44 0.74 -1.71
CA CYS A 32 4.10 1.30 -1.60
C CYS A 32 3.71 2.11 -2.84
N GLY A 33 2.43 2.39 -2.99
CA GLY A 33 1.91 3.20 -4.09
C GLY A 33 2.30 4.68 -3.99
N LYS A 34 1.83 5.46 -4.96
CA LYS A 34 2.03 6.92 -4.97
C LYS A 34 1.41 7.54 -3.71
N ASN A 35 2.16 8.44 -3.07
CA ASN A 35 1.79 9.13 -1.83
C ASN A 35 1.58 8.21 -0.61
N GLU A 36 2.08 6.98 -0.66
CA GLU A 36 2.05 6.03 0.44
C GLU A 36 3.47 5.80 0.97
N ARG A 37 3.56 5.46 2.25
CA ARG A 37 4.79 5.05 2.94
C ARG A 37 4.56 3.72 3.64
N TYR A 38 5.58 2.87 3.65
CA TYR A 38 5.51 1.65 4.43
C TYR A 38 5.56 1.98 5.92
N SER A 39 4.69 1.33 6.70
CA SER A 39 4.73 1.34 8.14
C SER A 39 4.77 -0.10 8.65
N SER A 40 5.71 -0.37 9.56
CA SER A 40 5.79 -1.63 10.28
C SER A 40 4.73 -1.76 11.38
N CYS A 41 4.03 -0.67 11.72
CA CYS A 41 3.02 -0.64 12.76
C CYS A 41 2.11 0.60 12.58
N TYR A 42 0.87 0.41 12.13
CA TYR A 42 -0.20 1.42 12.12
C TYR A 42 -1.52 0.80 12.59
N TYR A 43 -2.45 1.57 13.14
CA TYR A 43 -3.69 0.99 13.69
C TYR A 43 -4.86 1.06 12.70
N CYS A 44 -5.18 2.27 12.23
CA CYS A 44 -6.17 2.48 11.20
C CYS A 44 -5.85 3.78 10.47
N GLU A 45 -6.30 3.80 9.23
CA GLU A 45 -6.17 4.93 8.34
C GLU A 45 -7.52 5.63 8.18
N LYS A 46 -7.50 6.96 8.16
CA LYS A 46 -8.70 7.75 7.86
C LYS A 46 -8.96 7.75 6.36
N THR A 47 -10.24 7.66 5.98
CA THR A 47 -10.68 7.91 4.61
C THR A 47 -11.37 9.26 4.50
N CYS A 48 -11.47 9.81 3.28
CA CYS A 48 -12.20 11.04 3.01
C CYS A 48 -13.68 10.96 3.42
N GLY A 49 -14.28 9.79 3.26
CA GLY A 49 -15.66 9.51 3.69
C GLY A 49 -15.83 9.07 5.14
N GLY A 50 -14.73 8.82 5.86
CA GLY A 50 -14.77 8.29 7.20
C GLY A 50 -15.15 9.36 8.22
N PRO A 51 -15.99 9.06 9.22
CA PRO A 51 -16.20 10.01 10.32
C PRO A 51 -14.86 10.30 11.00
N SER A 52 -14.55 11.57 11.20
CA SER A 52 -13.29 12.08 11.79
C SER A 52 -12.93 11.43 13.14
N ASN A 53 -13.92 10.83 13.80
CA ASN A 53 -13.91 10.32 15.18
C ASN A 53 -14.27 8.83 15.33
N LYS A 54 -14.23 7.99 14.28
CA LYS A 54 -14.29 6.54 14.51
C LYS A 54 -13.03 6.16 15.29
N LYS A 55 -13.16 5.99 16.61
CA LYS A 55 -12.12 5.45 17.48
C LYS A 55 -11.59 4.21 16.79
N CYS A 56 -10.31 4.26 16.42
CA CYS A 56 -9.57 3.11 15.94
C CYS A 56 -9.77 1.97 16.93
N ARG A 57 -10.57 0.96 16.57
CA ARG A 57 -10.86 -0.15 17.48
C ARG A 57 -9.79 -1.23 17.42
N GLU A 58 -8.96 -1.21 16.37
CA GLU A 58 -7.74 -2.00 16.27
C GLU A 58 -6.85 -1.78 17.49
N ARG A 59 -6.74 -2.80 18.33
CA ARG A 59 -5.76 -2.85 19.44
C ARG A 59 -4.41 -3.41 19.01
N LYS A 60 -4.36 -4.09 17.85
CA LYS A 60 -3.15 -4.64 17.25
C LYS A 60 -2.74 -3.75 16.10
N CYS A 61 -1.47 -3.40 16.02
CA CYS A 61 -0.99 -2.69 14.85
C CYS A 61 -0.83 -3.62 13.65
N GLN A 62 -1.00 -3.04 12.48
CA GLN A 62 -0.93 -3.65 11.17
C GLN A 62 0.38 -3.19 10.49
N LYS A 63 0.94 -4.08 9.67
CA LYS A 63 2.06 -3.78 8.76
C LYS A 63 1.49 -3.52 7.37
N GLY A 64 1.99 -2.49 6.69
CA GLY A 64 1.50 -2.18 5.35
C GLY A 64 1.74 -0.73 4.92
N CYS A 65 1.12 -0.36 3.80
CA CYS A 65 1.24 0.97 3.23
C CYS A 65 0.17 1.90 3.81
N LEU A 66 0.64 3.03 4.35
CA LEU A 66 -0.17 4.11 4.90
C LEU A 66 0.03 5.36 4.03
N CYS A 67 -0.98 6.19 3.87
CA CYS A 67 -0.86 7.52 3.29
C CYS A 67 0.23 8.31 4.02
N SER A 68 1.06 8.97 3.20
CA SER A 68 2.07 9.90 3.69
C SER A 68 1.41 11.10 4.35
N MET A 69 2.18 11.84 5.17
CA MET A 69 1.68 13.06 5.80
C MET A 69 1.13 14.04 4.75
N GLY A 70 -0.04 14.60 5.00
CA GLY A 70 -0.73 15.51 4.08
C GLY A 70 -1.63 14.83 3.03
N TYR A 71 -1.63 13.50 2.98
CA TYR A 71 -2.52 12.71 2.12
C TYR A 71 -3.52 11.91 2.93
N THR A 72 -4.70 11.71 2.37
CA THR A 72 -5.80 10.94 2.95
C THR A 72 -6.31 9.93 1.93
N ARG A 73 -6.68 8.74 2.38
CA ARG A 73 -7.21 7.72 1.47
C ARG A 73 -8.62 8.12 1.01
N LEU A 74 -8.89 8.11 -0.29
CA LEU A 74 -10.21 8.51 -0.78
C LEU A 74 -11.32 7.57 -0.26
N GLU A 75 -11.13 6.26 -0.38
CA GLU A 75 -12.02 5.18 0.03
C GLU A 75 -11.18 3.94 0.42
N LYS A 76 -11.78 2.93 1.05
CA LYS A 76 -11.07 1.66 1.30
C LYS A 76 -10.43 1.13 0.01
N SER A 77 -9.14 0.80 0.06
CA SER A 77 -8.34 0.31 -1.07
C SER A 77 -8.14 1.29 -2.24
N SER A 78 -8.49 2.57 -2.10
CA SER A 78 -8.21 3.59 -3.12
C SER A 78 -6.80 4.19 -2.96
N PRO A 79 -6.30 4.97 -3.93
CA PRO A 79 -5.10 5.79 -3.75
C PRO A 79 -5.24 6.83 -2.64
N CYS A 80 -4.09 7.31 -2.15
CA CYS A 80 -3.96 8.45 -1.25
C CYS A 80 -3.99 9.77 -2.04
N VAL A 81 -4.96 10.62 -1.71
CA VAL A 81 -5.22 11.90 -2.36
C VAL A 81 -4.89 13.07 -1.45
N THR A 82 -4.70 14.24 -2.02
CA THR A 82 -4.49 15.48 -1.26
C THR A 82 -5.75 15.89 -0.51
N ASN A 83 -5.60 16.74 0.51
CA ASN A 83 -6.76 17.31 1.21
C ASN A 83 -7.73 18.03 0.27
N GLN A 84 -7.22 18.75 -0.75
CA GLN A 84 -8.07 19.43 -1.72
C GLN A 84 -8.90 18.45 -2.56
N GLU A 85 -8.29 17.36 -3.04
CA GLU A 85 -9.01 16.29 -3.75
C GLU A 85 -10.05 15.61 -2.85
N CYS A 86 -9.75 15.50 -1.55
CA CYS A 86 -10.68 14.98 -0.54
C CYS A 86 -11.91 15.89 -0.38
N PHE A 87 -11.71 17.21 -0.28
CA PHE A 87 -12.80 18.19 -0.21
C PHE A 87 -13.67 18.24 -1.47
N LEU A 88 -13.05 18.01 -2.64
CA LEU A 88 -13.74 18.00 -3.92
C LEU A 88 -14.37 16.64 -4.26
N SER A 89 -14.10 15.61 -3.45
CA SER A 89 -14.68 14.30 -3.65
C SER A 89 -16.18 14.31 -3.34
N ARG A 90 -16.95 13.52 -4.11
CA ARG A 90 -18.40 13.40 -3.92
C ARG A 90 -18.77 11.98 -3.50
N LYS A 91 -19.71 11.87 -2.58
CA LYS A 91 -20.29 10.57 -2.20
C LYS A 91 -21.13 10.03 -3.37
N CYS A 92 -20.97 8.74 -3.65
CA CYS A 92 -21.69 8.00 -4.69
C CYS A 92 -22.07 6.62 -4.11
N GLY A 93 -23.33 6.42 -3.72
CA GLY A 93 -23.70 5.26 -2.91
C GLY A 93 -22.82 5.12 -1.66
N SER A 94 -22.04 4.04 -1.62
CA SER A 94 -21.12 3.70 -0.52
C SER A 94 -19.65 4.01 -0.81
N VAL A 95 -19.33 4.71 -1.90
CA VAL A 95 -17.96 5.08 -2.29
C VAL A 95 -17.80 6.60 -2.45
N PHE A 96 -16.57 7.08 -2.47
CA PHE A 96 -16.23 8.48 -2.76
C PHE A 96 -15.50 8.62 -4.10
N CYS A 97 -16.04 9.47 -4.98
CA CYS A 97 -15.53 9.69 -6.31
C CYS A 97 -14.60 10.91 -6.36
N LYS A 98 -13.46 10.76 -7.03
CA LYS A 98 -12.49 11.83 -7.27
C LYS A 98 -12.99 12.83 -8.30
N ILE A 99 -12.37 14.01 -8.35
CA ILE A 99 -12.60 14.98 -9.42
C ILE A 99 -12.30 14.36 -10.81
N GLY A 100 -13.08 14.75 -11.82
CA GLY A 100 -13.00 14.17 -13.17
C GLY A 100 -13.69 12.81 -13.33
N THR A 101 -14.41 12.34 -12.31
CA THR A 101 -15.28 11.17 -12.40
C THR A 101 -16.73 11.52 -12.09
N VAL A 102 -17.67 10.79 -12.68
CA VAL A 102 -19.11 10.88 -12.45
C VAL A 102 -19.60 9.65 -11.69
N CYS A 103 -20.62 9.83 -10.85
CA CYS A 103 -21.28 8.74 -10.15
C CYS A 103 -22.18 7.98 -11.12
N ALA A 104 -21.99 6.67 -11.24
CA ALA A 104 -22.83 5.79 -12.04
C ALA A 104 -23.55 4.80 -11.12
N HIS A 105 -24.85 4.60 -11.39
CA HIS A 105 -25.79 3.85 -10.56
C HIS A 105 -25.84 4.39 -9.12
N ASP A 106 -26.85 5.16 -8.75
CA ASP A 106 -27.05 5.61 -7.36
C ASP A 106 -28.40 5.11 -6.84
N VAL A 107 -28.56 3.79 -6.84
CA VAL A 107 -29.81 3.12 -6.40
C VAL A 107 -29.46 2.14 -5.29
N GLY A 108 -30.10 2.30 -4.12
CA GLY A 108 -29.95 1.39 -2.98
C GLY A 108 -28.56 1.37 -2.33
N GLY A 109 -27.76 2.43 -2.48
CA GLY A 109 -26.43 2.55 -1.87
C GLY A 109 -25.30 1.85 -2.62
N TYR A 110 -25.59 1.23 -3.76
CA TYR A 110 -24.61 0.70 -4.70
C TYR A 110 -24.32 1.76 -5.75
N GLY A 111 -23.09 2.25 -5.79
CA GLY A 111 -22.63 3.17 -6.81
C GLY A 111 -21.13 3.06 -7.04
N TYR A 112 -20.70 3.51 -8.21
CA TYR A 112 -19.30 3.46 -8.62
C TYR A 112 -18.93 4.64 -9.52
N CYS A 113 -17.65 4.98 -9.52
CA CYS A 113 -17.13 6.14 -10.22
C CYS A 113 -16.72 5.76 -11.65
N LYS A 114 -17.21 6.48 -12.65
CA LYS A 114 -16.78 6.38 -14.05
C LYS A 114 -16.03 7.65 -14.46
N PRO A 115 -15.05 7.61 -15.38
CA PRO A 115 -14.48 8.82 -15.97
C PRO A 115 -15.58 9.72 -16.54
N ALA A 116 -15.48 11.03 -16.29
CA ALA A 116 -16.35 11.99 -16.95
C ALA A 116 -15.93 12.04 -18.44
N ILE A 117 -16.76 11.48 -19.32
CA ILE A 117 -16.56 11.66 -20.76
C ILE A 117 -16.97 13.10 -21.05
N LEU A 118 -16.01 13.96 -21.38
CA LEU A 118 -16.25 15.26 -22.00
C LEU A 118 -16.78 14.98 -23.41
N GLY A 119 -18.09 14.79 -23.52
CA GLY A 119 -18.82 14.74 -24.78
C GLY A 119 -19.15 16.15 -25.25
#